data_AF-A0A5D9C7M9-F1
#
_entry.id   AF-A0A5D9C7M9-F1
#
_cell.length_a   1.000
_cell.length_b   1.000
_cell.length_c   1.000
_cell.angle_alpha   90.00
_cell.angle_beta   90.00
_cell.angle_gamma   90.00
#
_symmetry.space_group_name_H-M   'P 1'
#
loop_
_entity.id
_entity.type
_entity.pdbx_description
1 polymer ?
#
loop_
_entity_poly.entity_id
_entity_poly.type
_entity_poly.pdbx_seq_one_letter_code
_entity_poly.pdbx_strand_id
1 'polypeptide(L)'
;MTSAPISPEDFAARARIIAETMSGHAAHHALDILTNDVLRGLGYGDGIDVFERAVSHWHAAADSYPYRGPCPDCEAAEKREAA
;
A
#
# COMPACT_ATOMS: atom_id res chain seq x y z
N MET A 1 -5.28 0.65 -22.28
CA MET A 1 -4.07 1.47 -22.55
C MET A 1 -3.20 1.36 -21.31
N THR A 2 -2.05 0.71 -21.39
CA THR A 2 -1.06 0.70 -20.33
C THR A 2 -0.42 2.09 -20.27
N SER A 3 -0.60 2.80 -19.15
CA SER A 3 0.11 4.05 -18.91
C SER A 3 1.62 3.74 -18.84
N ALA A 4 2.46 4.61 -19.40
CA ALA A 4 3.91 4.44 -19.31
C ALA A 4 4.33 4.38 -17.83
N PRO A 5 5.32 3.54 -17.46
CA PRO A 5 5.77 3.44 -16.09
C PRO A 5 6.30 4.79 -15.62
N ILE A 6 5.95 5.19 -14.40
CA ILE A 6 6.48 6.42 -13.79
C ILE A 6 8.00 6.30 -13.62
N SER A 7 8.71 7.42 -13.73
CA SER A 7 10.16 7.42 -13.49
C SER A 7 10.48 7.14 -12.02
N PRO A 8 11.68 6.60 -11.71
CA PRO A 8 12.13 6.46 -10.33
C PRO A 8 12.13 7.78 -9.55
N GLU A 9 12.47 8.90 -10.21
CA GLU A 9 12.48 10.23 -9.62
C GLU A 9 11.05 10.67 -9.22
N ASP A 10 10.08 10.44 -10.11
CA ASP A 10 8.67 10.78 -9.84
C ASP A 10 8.06 9.90 -8.76
N PHE A 11 8.41 8.60 -8.74
CA PHE A 11 8.01 7.70 -7.66
C PHE A 11 8.53 8.21 -6.31
N ALA A 12 9.83 8.53 -6.22
CA ALA A 12 10.43 9.02 -4.99
C ALA A 12 9.82 10.35 -4.54
N ALA A 13 9.53 11.26 -5.47
CA ALA A 13 8.87 12.52 -5.15
C ALA A 13 7.46 12.30 -4.57
N ARG A 14 6.67 11.42 -5.17
CA ARG A 14 5.31 11.08 -4.69
C ARG A 14 5.32 10.38 -3.34
N ALA A 15 6.24 9.45 -3.13
CA ALA A 15 6.38 8.75 -1.85
C ALA A 15 6.72 9.71 -0.71
N ARG A 16 7.60 10.70 -0.96
CA ARG A 16 7.91 11.75 0.03
C ARG A 16 6.69 12.57 0.38
N ILE A 17 5.91 13.01 -0.62
CA ILE A 17 4.67 13.76 -0.38
C ILE A 17 3.70 12.97 0.50
N ILE A 18 3.52 11.67 0.23
CA ILE A 18 2.66 10.81 1.05
C ILE A 18 3.18 10.75 2.49
N ALA A 19 4.47 10.49 2.67
CA ALA A 19 5.09 10.39 4.00
C ALA A 19 5.04 11.71 4.79
N GLU A 20 5.10 12.86 4.11
CA GLU A 20 5.06 14.18 4.74
C GLU A 20 3.64 14.66 5.07
N THR A 21 2.63 14.21 4.33
CA THR A 21 1.26 14.76 4.40
C THR A 21 0.22 13.79 4.97
N MET A 22 0.56 12.51 5.09
CA MET A 22 -0.35 11.45 5.55
C MET A 22 0.30 10.65 6.68
N SER A 23 -0.51 9.93 7.46
CA SER A 23 0.00 9.05 8.51
C SER A 23 -0.87 7.80 8.68
N GLY A 24 -0.31 6.80 9.37
CA GLY A 24 -1.00 5.55 9.70
C GLY A 24 -1.53 4.82 8.46
N HIS A 25 -2.75 4.30 8.56
CA HIS A 25 -3.38 3.53 7.50
C HIS A 25 -3.55 4.32 6.20
N ALA A 26 -3.82 5.63 6.29
CA ALA A 26 -4.00 6.46 5.10
C ALA A 26 -2.69 6.59 4.29
N ALA A 27 -1.54 6.76 4.96
CA ALA A 27 -0.24 6.79 4.29
C ALA A 27 0.11 5.43 3.67
N HIS A 28 -0.13 4.34 4.40
CA HIS A 28 0.10 2.98 3.92
C HIS A 28 -0.73 2.70 2.66
N HIS A 29 -2.05 2.92 2.72
CA HIS A 29 -2.93 2.69 1.58
C HIS A 29 -2.54 3.53 0.35
N ALA A 30 -2.10 4.78 0.56
CA ALA A 30 -1.62 5.63 -0.53
C ALA A 30 -0.30 5.10 -1.16
N LEU A 31 0.61 4.56 -0.35
CA LEU A 31 1.83 3.92 -0.84
C LEU A 31 1.55 2.61 -1.58
N ASP A 32 0.58 1.82 -1.13
CA ASP A 32 0.15 0.60 -1.84
C ASP A 32 -0.39 0.92 -3.22
N ILE A 33 -1.27 1.92 -3.32
CA ILE A 33 -1.81 2.38 -4.62
C ILE A 33 -0.66 2.84 -5.53
N LEU A 34 0.23 3.68 -5.02
CA LEU A 34 1.37 4.18 -5.80
C LEU A 34 2.25 3.03 -6.32
N THR A 35 2.49 2.03 -5.50
CA THR A 35 3.32 0.86 -5.85
C THR A 35 2.61 -0.05 -6.86
N ASN A 36 1.31 -0.28 -6.69
CA ASN A 36 0.50 -1.04 -7.63
C ASN A 36 0.49 -0.37 -9.01
N ASP A 37 0.39 0.96 -9.06
CA ASP A 37 0.40 1.72 -10.32
C ASP A 37 1.75 1.61 -11.06
N VAL A 38 2.87 1.62 -10.32
CA VAL A 38 4.20 1.34 -10.90
C VAL A 38 4.24 -0.06 -11.51
N LEU A 39 3.79 -1.07 -10.76
CA LEU A 39 3.81 -2.46 -11.21
C LEU A 39 2.93 -2.67 -12.44
N ARG A 40 1.76 -2.04 -12.49
CA ARG A 40 0.90 -2.02 -13.69
C ARG A 40 1.63 -1.43 -14.89
N GLY A 41 2.30 -0.28 -14.73
CA GLY A 41 3.07 0.37 -15.79
C GLY A 41 4.25 -0.46 -16.30
N LEU A 42 4.79 -1.34 -15.46
CA LEU A 42 5.85 -2.29 -15.82
C LEU A 42 5.33 -3.60 -16.47
N GLY A 43 4.02 -3.74 -16.64
CA GLY A 43 3.41 -4.90 -17.30
C GLY A 43 2.85 -5.97 -16.37
N TYR A 44 2.81 -5.75 -15.05
CA TYR A 44 2.25 -6.71 -14.08
C TYR A 44 0.74 -6.54 -13.83
N GLY A 45 0.03 -5.86 -14.74
CA GLY A 45 -1.36 -5.44 -14.54
C GLY A 45 -2.31 -6.56 -14.10
N ASP A 46 -2.35 -7.67 -14.86
CA ASP A 46 -3.22 -8.81 -14.55
C ASP A 46 -2.91 -9.43 -13.17
N GLY A 47 -1.64 -9.40 -12.77
CA GLY A 47 -1.19 -9.88 -11.46
C GLY A 47 -1.67 -8.99 -10.32
N ILE A 48 -1.61 -7.67 -10.49
CA ILE A 48 -2.15 -6.72 -9.52
C ILE A 48 -3.66 -6.89 -9.36
N ASP A 49 -4.39 -7.10 -10.45
CA ASP A 49 -5.84 -7.32 -10.38
C ASP A 49 -6.20 -8.60 -9.60
N VAL A 50 -5.41 -9.66 -9.74
CA VAL A 50 -5.56 -10.89 -8.92
C VAL A 50 -5.25 -10.60 -7.46
N PHE A 51 -4.15 -9.89 -7.18
CA PHE A 51 -3.75 -9.53 -5.83
C PHE A 51 -4.82 -8.70 -5.11
N GLU A 52 -5.28 -7.61 -5.71
CA GLU A 52 -6.27 -6.71 -5.10
C GLU A 52 -7.59 -7.43 -4.78
N ARG A 53 -8.05 -8.34 -5.64
CA ARG A 53 -9.21 -9.19 -5.33
C ARG A 53 -8.97 -10.06 -4.10
N ALA A 54 -7.81 -10.69 -4.01
CA ALA A 54 -7.46 -11.57 -2.89
C ALA A 54 -7.38 -10.81 -1.56
N VAL A 55 -6.92 -9.56 -1.57
CA VAL A 55 -6.76 -8.75 -0.34
C VAL A 55 -7.89 -7.76 -0.07
N SER A 56 -8.87 -7.64 -0.97
CA SER A 56 -9.99 -6.69 -0.87
C SER A 56 -10.74 -6.70 0.48
N HIS A 57 -10.82 -7.86 1.12
CA HIS A 57 -11.47 -8.03 2.43
C HIS A 57 -10.69 -7.38 3.59
N TRP A 58 -9.40 -7.08 3.40
CA TRP A 58 -8.56 -6.38 4.37
C TRP A 58 -8.65 -4.84 4.27
N HIS A 59 -9.30 -4.30 3.22
CA HIS A 59 -9.42 -2.85 2.96
C HIS A 59 -10.87 -2.34 3.08
N ALA A 60 -11.71 -3.00 3.89
CA ALA A 60 -13.08 -2.54 4.11
C ALA A 60 -13.08 -1.14 4.76
N ALA A 61 -13.41 -0.12 3.97
CA ALA A 61 -13.39 1.31 4.34
C ALA A 61 -14.25 1.70 5.56
N ALA A 62 -15.08 0.79 6.06
CA ALA A 62 -15.93 1.00 7.22
C ALA A 62 -15.27 0.58 8.55
N ASP A 63 -14.14 -0.14 8.51
CA ASP A 63 -13.43 -0.53 9.72
C ASP A 63 -12.43 0.55 10.11
N SER A 64 -12.74 1.23 11.22
CA SER A 64 -11.83 2.18 11.84
C SER A 64 -10.56 1.46 12.26
N TYR A 65 -9.42 1.98 11.83
CA TYR A 65 -8.14 1.53 12.34
C TYR A 65 -8.13 1.57 13.89
N PRO A 66 -7.77 0.46 14.56
CA PRO A 66 -7.35 -0.83 14.03
C PRO A 66 -8.49 -1.83 13.71
N TYR A 67 -8.28 -2.66 12.67
CA TYR A 67 -9.17 -3.77 12.25
C TYR A 67 -9.34 -4.85 13.34
N ARG A 68 -10.49 -5.54 13.38
CA ARG A 68 -10.67 -6.75 14.21
C ARG A 68 -10.19 -8.02 13.48
N GLY A 69 -8.88 -8.29 13.55
CA GLY A 69 -8.20 -9.50 13.03
C GLY A 69 -6.88 -9.13 12.31
N PRO A 70 -5.76 -9.88 12.43
CA PRO A 70 -4.48 -9.19 12.56
C PRO A 70 -3.84 -8.76 11.24
N CYS A 71 -3.46 -7.47 11.18
CA CYS A 71 -2.47 -6.93 10.25
C CYS A 71 -1.05 -7.17 10.83
N PRO A 72 -0.21 -8.02 10.21
CA PRO A 72 1.02 -8.53 10.83
C PRO A 72 2.16 -7.51 11.04
N ASP A 73 2.16 -6.37 10.35
CA ASP A 73 3.18 -5.32 10.53
C ASP A 73 2.86 -4.34 11.66
N CYS A 74 1.61 -4.26 12.12
CA CYS A 74 1.28 -3.66 13.41
C CYS A 74 1.68 -4.57 14.58
N GLU A 75 1.58 -5.90 14.38
CA GLU A 75 1.93 -6.88 15.42
C GLU A 75 3.43 -7.21 15.50
N ALA A 76 4.22 -6.98 14.45
CA ALA A 76 5.66 -7.23 14.48
C ALA A 76 6.47 -6.18 15.29
N ALA A 77 5.94 -4.97 15.54
CA ALA A 77 6.54 -4.01 16.46
C ALA A 77 6.44 -4.50 17.93
N GLU A 78 5.26 -5.01 18.34
CA GLU A 78 5.04 -5.59 19.67
C GLU A 78 5.98 -6.77 19.97
N LYS A 79 6.34 -7.59 18.98
CA LYS A 79 7.27 -8.70 19.18
C LYS A 79 8.75 -8.30 19.25
N ARG A 80 9.14 -7.10 18.80
CA ARG A 80 10.54 -6.63 18.86
C ARG A 80 10.87 -5.82 20.12
N GLU A 81 9.90 -5.19 20.77
CA GLU A 81 10.11 -4.48 22.06
C GLU A 81 9.90 -5.38 23.29
N ALA A 82 9.21 -6.52 23.12
CA ALA A 82 9.03 -7.52 24.16
C ALA A 82 10.26 -8.45 24.37
N ALA A 83 11.37 -8.20 23.69
CA ALA A 83 12.66 -8.90 23.81
C ALA A 83 13.75 -7.94 24.31
#